data_AF-A0A0C2G8D8-F1
#
_entry.id   AF-A0A0C2G8D8-F1
#
_cell.length_a   1.000
_cell.length_b   1.000
_cell.length_c   1.000
_cell.angle_alpha   90.00
_cell.angle_beta   90.00
_cell.angle_gamma   90.00
#
_symmetry.space_group_name_H-M   'P 1'
#
loop_
_entity.id
_entity.type
_entity.pdbx_description
1 polymer ?
#
loop_
_entity_poly.entity_id
_entity_poly.type
_entity_poly.pdbx_seq_one_letter_code
_entity_poly.pdbx_strand_id
1 'polypeptide(L)'
;MLFLQRNETEQFQPKGCGQVLTATTAYKRLHDTLGDARAGQVAREDFMFCNYWIEAPEGSRIEIKLVGFSGGVAIDGCNYAGVEIKTHADQKLTGYRFEDIALSKLGANSER
;
A
#
# COMPACT_ATOMS: atom_id res chain seq x y z
N MET A 1 -2.72 -2.28 -1.52
CA MET A 1 -2.29 -1.15 -2.36
C MET A 1 -2.76 0.14 -1.71
N LEU A 2 -1.86 1.11 -1.52
CA LEU A 2 -2.13 2.43 -0.93
C LEU A 2 -1.98 3.51 -2.01
N PHE A 3 -2.96 4.38 -2.17
CA PHE A 3 -3.07 5.40 -3.21
C PHE A 3 -3.05 6.79 -2.59
N LEU A 4 -2.28 7.73 -3.15
CA LEU A 4 -2.25 9.13 -2.72
C LEU A 4 -2.77 10.05 -3.84
N GLN A 5 -3.83 10.81 -3.50
CA GLN A 5 -4.47 11.90 -4.26
C GLN A 5 -5.36 11.49 -5.46
N ARG A 6 -6.61 11.99 -5.45
CA ARG A 6 -7.58 11.89 -6.57
C ARG A 6 -7.72 13.23 -7.28
N ASN A 7 -7.81 13.17 -8.61
CA ASN A 7 -8.47 14.20 -9.43
C ASN A 7 -9.89 13.69 -9.77
N GLU A 8 -10.88 14.57 -9.74
CA GLU A 8 -12.32 14.24 -9.65
C GLU A 8 -12.95 13.52 -10.87
N THR A 9 -12.22 13.26 -11.96
CA THR A 9 -12.85 12.89 -13.25
C THR A 9 -12.78 11.42 -13.67
N GLU A 10 -12.22 10.48 -12.88
CA GLU A 10 -12.29 9.05 -13.22
C GLU A 10 -12.38 8.18 -11.96
N GLN A 11 -13.61 7.90 -11.52
CA GLN A 11 -13.89 7.18 -10.28
C GLN A 11 -13.87 5.66 -10.51
N PHE A 12 -12.68 5.11 -10.83
CA PHE A 12 -12.47 3.67 -10.79
C PHE A 12 -12.29 3.22 -9.34
N GLN A 13 -13.34 2.66 -8.73
CA GLN A 13 -13.19 1.87 -7.50
C GLN A 13 -12.87 0.43 -7.91
N PRO A 14 -11.61 -0.03 -7.80
CA PRO A 14 -11.28 -1.42 -8.05
C PRO A 14 -12.10 -2.33 -7.14
N LYS A 15 -12.64 -3.41 -7.71
CA LYS A 15 -13.36 -4.43 -6.93
C LYS A 15 -12.45 -5.00 -5.86
N GLY A 16 -12.99 -5.19 -4.65
CA GLY A 16 -12.24 -5.76 -3.53
C GLY A 16 -12.52 -5.01 -2.22
N CYS A 17 -11.62 -5.20 -1.27
CA CYS A 17 -11.61 -4.53 0.03
C CYS A 17 -10.84 -3.20 -0.04
N GLY A 18 -10.87 -2.46 1.07
CA GLY A 18 -10.20 -1.19 1.23
C GLY A 18 -11.18 -0.04 1.46
N GLN A 19 -10.64 1.16 1.63
CA GLN A 19 -11.43 2.35 1.96
C GLN A 19 -10.67 3.64 1.63
N VAL A 20 -11.40 4.74 1.65
CA VAL A 20 -10.81 6.08 1.65
C VAL A 20 -10.49 6.48 3.09
N LEU A 21 -9.28 7.01 3.29
CA LEU A 21 -8.72 7.45 4.56
C LEU A 21 -8.31 8.91 4.42
N THR A 22 -8.66 9.75 5.38
CA THR A 22 -8.15 11.12 5.43
C THR A 22 -6.88 11.13 6.27
N ALA A 23 -5.77 11.62 5.70
CA ALA A 23 -4.54 11.85 6.43
C ALA A 23 -4.73 12.99 7.43
N THR A 24 -4.13 12.82 8.61
CA THR A 24 -4.06 13.82 9.65
C THR A 24 -2.61 14.10 10.01
N THR A 25 -2.35 15.15 10.79
CA THR A 25 -1.01 15.45 11.31
C THR A 25 -0.50 14.37 12.27
N ALA A 26 -1.40 13.62 12.91
CA ALA A 26 -1.05 12.46 13.72
C ALA A 26 -1.04 11.17 12.89
N TYR A 27 -0.08 10.27 13.15
CA TYR A 27 -0.06 8.95 12.54
C TYR A 27 -1.25 8.11 13.00
N LYS A 28 -1.94 7.51 12.03
CA LYS A 28 -2.98 6.51 12.26
C LYS A 28 -2.47 5.14 11.81
N ARG A 29 -2.61 4.13 12.66
CA ARG A 29 -2.28 2.75 12.27
C ARG A 29 -3.39 2.21 11.36
N LEU A 30 -2.98 1.74 10.18
CA LEU A 30 -3.78 0.90 9.31
C LEU A 30 -3.29 -0.53 9.48
N HIS A 31 -4.19 -1.43 9.88
CA HIS A 31 -3.93 -2.86 9.93
C HIS A 31 -4.94 -3.56 9.03
N ASP A 32 -4.47 -4.50 8.23
CA ASP A 32 -5.30 -5.25 7.31
C ASP A 32 -4.84 -6.71 7.25
N THR A 33 -5.75 -7.60 6.93
CA THR A 33 -5.49 -9.03 6.75
C THR A 33 -6.06 -9.44 5.39
N LEU A 34 -5.15 -9.84 4.49
CA LEU A 34 -5.47 -10.15 3.11
C LEU A 34 -5.05 -11.59 2.78
N GLY A 35 -5.88 -12.29 2.01
CA GLY A 35 -5.70 -13.70 1.66
C GLY A 35 -6.85 -14.58 2.16
N ASP A 36 -6.96 -15.79 1.63
CA ASP A 36 -7.92 -16.79 2.12
C ASP A 36 -7.19 -17.78 3.03
N ALA A 37 -7.42 -17.70 4.35
CA ALA A 37 -6.78 -18.61 5.30
C ALA A 37 -7.12 -20.09 5.06
N ARG A 38 -8.28 -20.38 4.44
CA ARG A 38 -8.72 -21.76 4.12
C ARG A 38 -7.95 -22.33 2.93
N ALA A 39 -7.31 -21.48 2.13
CA ALA A 39 -6.49 -21.88 1.00
C ALA A 39 -5.19 -22.60 1.40
N GLY A 40 -4.77 -22.48 2.67
CA GLY A 40 -3.46 -22.92 3.10
C GLY A 40 -2.32 -22.05 2.53
N GLN A 41 -1.12 -22.62 2.46
CA GLN A 41 0.13 -21.93 2.07
C GLN A 41 0.56 -22.22 0.62
N VAL A 42 -0.37 -22.67 -0.23
CA VAL A 42 -0.07 -23.00 -1.62
C VAL A 42 0.02 -21.71 -2.43
N ALA A 43 1.08 -21.57 -3.22
CA ALA A 43 1.26 -20.46 -4.14
C ALA A 43 0.05 -20.34 -5.09
N ARG A 44 -0.37 -19.11 -5.37
CA ARG A 44 -1.47 -18.81 -6.28
C ARG A 44 -0.98 -17.91 -7.40
N GLU A 45 -1.56 -18.11 -8.58
CA GLU A 45 -1.25 -17.28 -9.75
C GLU A 45 -1.88 -15.89 -9.63
N ASP A 46 -3.04 -15.80 -8.96
CA ASP A 46 -3.77 -14.56 -8.75
C ASP A 46 -3.58 -13.99 -7.34
N PHE A 47 -3.30 -12.68 -7.28
CA PHE A 47 -3.32 -11.92 -6.05
C PHE A 47 -4.73 -11.47 -5.68
N MET A 48 -5.02 -11.47 -4.38
CA MET A 48 -6.13 -10.70 -3.83
C MET A 48 -5.67 -9.27 -3.56
N PHE A 49 -6.56 -8.29 -3.76
CA PHE A 49 -6.22 -6.88 -3.60
C PHE A 49 -7.17 -6.18 -2.62
N CYS A 50 -6.61 -5.45 -1.64
CA CYS A 50 -7.29 -4.34 -0.97
C CYS A 50 -6.68 -3.01 -1.41
N ASN A 51 -7.54 -2.03 -1.71
CA ASN A 51 -7.18 -0.74 -2.28
C ASN A 51 -7.56 0.40 -1.33
N TYR A 52 -6.55 1.05 -0.75
CA TYR A 52 -6.73 2.14 0.21
C TYR A 52 -6.38 3.48 -0.42
N TRP A 53 -7.29 4.43 -0.36
CA TRP A 53 -7.05 5.78 -0.84
C TRP A 53 -6.77 6.69 0.33
N ILE A 54 -5.57 7.24 0.45
CA ILE A 54 -5.27 8.24 1.46
C ILE A 54 -5.31 9.62 0.81
N GLU A 55 -6.24 10.44 1.29
CA GLU A 55 -6.47 11.80 0.84
C GLU A 55 -5.95 12.77 1.90
N ALA A 56 -5.34 13.87 1.45
CA ALA A 56 -4.90 14.94 2.33
C ALA A 56 -5.20 16.30 1.69
N PRO A 57 -5.32 17.37 2.49
CA PRO A 57 -5.54 18.71 1.96
C PRO A 57 -4.48 19.10 0.94
N GLU A 58 -4.86 19.93 -0.03
CA GLU A 58 -3.92 20.46 -1.02
C GLU A 58 -2.74 21.16 -0.34
N GLY A 59 -1.54 21.02 -0.91
CA GLY A 59 -0.30 21.57 -0.37
C GLY A 59 0.31 20.78 0.79
N SER A 60 -0.37 19.74 1.30
CA SER A 60 0.19 18.83 2.30
C SER A 60 0.94 17.65 1.68
N ARG A 61 1.80 16.99 2.47
CA ARG A 61 2.50 15.76 2.10
C ARG A 61 2.02 14.62 2.99
N ILE A 62 1.80 13.46 2.39
CA ILE A 62 1.42 12.26 3.12
C ILE A 62 2.67 11.43 3.37
N GLU A 63 2.88 11.08 4.64
CA GLU A 63 3.96 10.20 5.05
C GLU A 63 3.39 8.81 5.38
N ILE A 64 3.99 7.77 4.80
CA ILE A 64 3.61 6.38 5.05
C ILE A 64 4.79 5.67 5.71
N LYS A 65 4.52 5.08 6.87
CA LYS A 65 5.47 4.20 7.56
C LYS A 65 4.93 2.77 7.55
N LEU A 66 5.65 1.87 6.89
CA LEU A 66 5.37 0.45 6.93
C LEU A 66 5.86 -0.09 8.28
N VAL A 67 4.96 -0.71 9.07
CA VAL A 67 5.23 -1.08 10.47
C VAL A 67 5.43 -2.58 10.72
N GLY A 68 4.69 -3.46 10.04
CA GLY A 68 4.88 -4.91 10.13
C GLY A 68 4.24 -5.62 8.92
N PHE A 69 4.88 -6.70 8.47
CA PHE A 69 4.32 -7.64 7.50
C PHE A 69 4.34 -9.02 8.14
N SER A 70 3.20 -9.68 8.24
CA SER A 70 3.09 -10.98 8.90
C SER A 70 3.48 -12.14 7.97
N GLY A 71 4.04 -13.21 8.52
CA GLY A 71 4.04 -14.52 7.87
C GLY A 71 5.23 -14.85 6.97
N GLY A 72 6.32 -14.07 6.99
CA GLY A 72 7.56 -14.45 6.30
C GLY A 72 7.42 -14.58 4.77
N VAL A 73 6.43 -13.91 4.19
CA VAL A 73 6.15 -13.87 2.74
C VAL A 73 7.08 -12.93 1.95
N ALA A 74 8.03 -12.32 2.68
CA ALA A 74 9.10 -11.47 2.19
C ALA A 74 10.14 -12.29 1.41
N ILE A 75 9.80 -12.70 0.19
CA ILE A 75 10.73 -13.31 -0.74
C ILE A 75 10.92 -12.41 -1.95
N ASP A 76 12.07 -12.55 -2.61
CA ASP A 76 12.44 -11.77 -3.79
C ASP A 76 11.31 -11.76 -4.82
N GLY A 77 10.82 -10.56 -5.13
CA GLY A 77 9.79 -10.30 -6.14
C GLY A 77 8.35 -10.19 -5.62
N CYS A 78 8.10 -10.17 -4.30
CA CYS A 78 6.75 -10.06 -3.72
C CYS A 78 5.76 -11.16 -4.21
N ASN A 79 6.24 -12.36 -4.54
CA ASN A 79 5.43 -13.35 -5.25
C ASN A 79 4.26 -13.92 -4.42
N TYR A 80 4.29 -13.77 -3.09
CA TYR A 80 3.23 -14.26 -2.20
C TYR A 80 2.34 -13.13 -1.67
N ALA A 81 2.94 -12.00 -1.29
CA ALA A 81 2.22 -10.79 -0.96
C ALA A 81 3.17 -9.59 -1.02
N GLY A 82 2.60 -8.39 -1.06
CA GLY A 82 3.36 -7.16 -1.00
C GLY A 82 2.47 -5.94 -0.82
N VAL A 83 3.10 -4.81 -0.50
CA VAL A 83 2.45 -3.50 -0.50
C VAL A 83 2.94 -2.70 -1.69
N GLU A 84 2.02 -2.30 -2.56
CA GLU A 84 2.29 -1.31 -3.60
C GLU A 84 1.73 0.06 -3.20
N ILE A 85 2.58 1.09 -3.24
CA ILE A 85 2.24 2.49 -3.00
C ILE A 85 2.24 3.22 -4.33
N LYS A 86 1.06 3.71 -4.75
CA LYS A 86 0.93 4.52 -5.96
C LYS A 86 0.78 5.99 -5.60
N THR A 87 1.62 6.81 -6.23
CA THR A 87 1.67 8.28 -6.03
C THR A 87 1.44 9.05 -7.32
N HIS A 88 1.31 8.36 -8.45
CA HIS A 88 1.04 8.98 -9.75
C HIS A 88 -0.43 9.36 -9.85
N ALA A 89 -0.76 10.41 -10.61
CA ALA A 89 -2.15 10.73 -10.92
C ALA A 89 -2.83 9.62 -11.75
N ASP A 90 -2.09 9.07 -12.72
CA ASP A 90 -2.52 7.88 -13.46
C ASP A 90 -2.23 6.60 -12.66
N GLN A 91 -3.29 5.96 -12.19
CA GLN A 91 -3.22 4.76 -11.36
C GLN A 91 -2.92 3.48 -12.14
N LYS A 92 -2.88 3.54 -13.48
CA LYS A 92 -2.46 2.42 -14.33
C LYS A 92 -0.95 2.20 -14.27
N LEU A 93 -0.19 3.22 -13.85
CA LEU A 93 1.26 3.12 -13.67
C LEU A 93 1.64 2.33 -12.41
N THR A 94 2.72 1.55 -12.50
CA THR A 94 3.27 0.81 -11.36
C THR A 94 3.85 1.77 -10.32
N GLY A 95 3.53 1.52 -9.06
CA GLY A 95 4.06 2.27 -7.93
C GLY A 95 5.28 1.61 -7.29
N TYR A 96 5.64 2.11 -6.11
CA TYR A 96 6.71 1.54 -5.29
C TYR A 96 6.22 0.26 -4.61
N ARG A 97 6.97 -0.84 -4.70
CA ARG A 97 6.62 -2.14 -4.13
C ARG A 97 7.53 -2.50 -2.96
N PHE A 98 6.95 -3.06 -1.91
CA PHE A 98 7.64 -3.43 -0.68
C PHE A 98 7.26 -4.85 -0.26
N GLU A 99 8.29 -5.67 -0.02
CA GLU A 99 8.21 -7.12 0.25
C GLU A 99 8.53 -7.43 1.72
N ASP A 100 9.46 -6.68 2.33
CA ASP A 100 9.79 -6.72 3.76
C ASP A 100 10.01 -5.32 4.33
N ILE A 101 9.59 -5.11 5.57
CA ILE A 101 9.85 -3.89 6.32
C ILE A 101 11.28 -3.89 6.86
N ALA A 102 11.93 -5.06 6.99
CA ALA A 102 13.34 -5.15 7.34
C ALA A 102 14.27 -4.42 6.34
N LEU A 103 13.85 -4.30 5.07
CA LEU A 103 14.57 -3.56 4.03
C LEU A 103 14.11 -2.10 3.88
N SER A 104 12.99 -1.70 4.51
CA SER A 104 12.45 -0.34 4.43
C SER A 104 13.13 0.69 5.35
N LYS A 105 14.32 0.41 5.90
CA LYS A 105 15.19 1.44 6.50
C LYS A 105 15.83 2.35 5.43
N LEU A 106 15.07 2.78 4.43
CA LEU A 106 15.43 3.93 3.61
C LEU A 106 15.11 5.19 4.41
N GLY A 107 16.05 5.56 5.28
CA GLY A 107 16.08 6.90 5.85
C GLY A 107 16.43 7.88 4.74
N ALA A 108 15.47 8.68 4.29
CA ALA A 108 15.76 9.93 3.62
C ALA A 108 15.92 11.01 4.70
N ASN A 109 17.05 10.99 5.41
CA ASN A 109 17.50 12.19 6.09
C ASN A 109 17.84 13.21 5.01
N SER A 110 17.17 14.37 5.07
CA SER A 110 17.63 15.57 4.40
C SER A 110 18.95 15.99 5.04
N GLU A 111 20.05 15.63 4.41
CA GLU A 111 21.34 16.29 4.63
C GLU A 111 21.54 17.30 3.50
N ARG A 112 21.37 18.57 3.90
CA ARG A 112 21.81 19.84 3.30
C ARG A 112 21.60 20.09 1.81
#